data_AF-A0A2S9JQN7-F1
#
_entry.id   AF-A0A2S9JQN7-F1
#
_cell.length_a   1.000
_cell.length_b   1.000
_cell.length_c   1.000
_cell.angle_alpha   90.00
_cell.angle_beta   90.00
_cell.angle_gamma   90.00
#
_symmetry.space_group_name_H-M   'P 1'
#
loop_
_entity.id
_entity.type
_entity.pdbx_description
1 polymer ?
#
loop_
_entity_poly.entity_id
_entity_poly.type
_entity_poly.pdbx_seq_one_letter_code
_entity_poly.pdbx_strand_id
1 'polypeptide(L)'
;MERSTQWDNIEYHREMAIYPRLYSIEKSMKKPRQSRIRDDSADLSPSVTYSVPAGTKTIDVIEYMAQAQAPQTKSEIAAGIGKSIQEVYRIIQLLVARGYLVSEDNGNRFSLSMKLFSLVHTMPSVRSLSEASVGPMRRLASEVNQSCHLGVLWDAELLVVSQINSPLNMSYSVALGARFPAHETSSGLVLLAGLEPQRLERLLAIIESRMHTEEDIENVRKHVAEVSRVGHDLRPSLMVPGITNISYPVFGLHGETLAVLTIPFLAIKRSTLPLQQTAIAASHAAQEISQAMGYPLHFLKSVSGSS
;
A
#
# COMPACT_ATOMS: atom_id res chain seq x y z
N MET A 1 52.58 12.86 -17.71
CA MET A 1 52.27 14.30 -17.73
C MET A 1 51.53 14.58 -19.03
N GLU A 2 50.20 14.52 -19.05
CA GLU A 2 49.28 15.64 -18.70
C GLU A 2 49.58 16.89 -19.55
N ARG A 3 48.67 17.49 -20.34
CA ARG A 3 47.20 17.56 -20.35
C ARG A 3 46.71 18.17 -21.68
N SER A 4 45.40 18.02 -21.92
CA SER A 4 44.48 19.05 -22.47
C SER A 4 44.00 18.90 -23.92
N THR A 5 42.82 18.30 -24.06
CA THR A 5 41.81 18.61 -25.09
C THR A 5 40.45 18.28 -24.46
N GLN A 6 39.72 19.32 -24.01
CA GLN A 6 38.56 19.90 -24.68
C GLN A 6 37.29 19.06 -24.53
N TRP A 7 36.43 19.44 -23.59
CA TRP A 7 34.99 19.14 -23.60
C TRP A 7 34.24 20.34 -23.02
N ASP A 8 33.37 20.89 -23.85
CA ASP A 8 32.39 21.93 -23.55
C ASP A 8 31.30 21.44 -22.58
N ASN A 9 30.95 22.27 -21.59
CA ASN A 9 29.57 22.54 -21.16
C ASN A 9 29.58 23.55 -20.01
N ILE A 10 29.79 24.82 -20.38
CA ILE A 10 29.50 26.00 -19.57
C ILE A 10 28.09 26.44 -19.97
N GLU A 11 27.05 25.78 -19.45
CA GLU A 11 25.66 26.29 -19.60
C GLU A 11 24.69 25.64 -18.60
N TYR A 12 25.03 25.63 -17.31
CA TYR A 12 24.08 25.19 -16.26
C TYR A 12 23.63 26.34 -15.33
N HIS A 13 24.10 27.57 -15.54
CA HIS A 13 23.86 28.70 -14.62
C HIS A 13 23.41 30.01 -15.31
N ARG A 14 22.46 29.93 -16.25
CA ARG A 14 21.69 31.12 -16.66
C ARG A 14 20.18 30.84 -16.66
N GLU A 15 19.51 31.55 -15.74
CA GLU A 15 18.18 32.16 -15.89
C GLU A 15 17.00 31.16 -15.97
N MET A 16 16.14 30.94 -14.95
CA MET A 16 15.44 31.92 -14.09
C MET A 16 15.09 33.24 -14.79
N ALA A 17 14.33 33.16 -15.87
CA ALA A 17 13.30 34.15 -16.23
C ALA A 17 12.46 33.62 -17.41
N ILE A 18 11.24 34.15 -17.53
CA ILE A 18 10.34 34.10 -18.71
C ILE A 18 9.24 33.01 -18.64
N TYR A 19 8.27 33.22 -17.74
CA TYR A 19 6.87 32.85 -17.96
C TYR A 19 6.12 34.04 -18.60
N PRO A 20 5.36 33.83 -19.70
CA PRO A 20 4.24 34.72 -20.01
C PRO A 20 2.89 33.99 -20.17
N ARG A 21 1.92 34.50 -19.41
CA ARG A 21 0.45 34.57 -19.58
C ARG A 21 -0.27 33.76 -20.66
N LEU A 22 -1.31 33.04 -20.23
CA LEU A 22 -2.68 32.99 -20.81
C LEU A 22 -3.63 32.60 -19.65
N TYR A 23 -4.82 33.14 -19.40
CA TYR A 23 -5.55 34.34 -19.81
C TYR A 23 -6.75 34.40 -18.82
N SER A 24 -7.03 35.56 -18.23
CA SER A 24 -8.25 35.79 -17.45
C SER A 24 -9.43 36.02 -18.39
N ILE A 25 -10.54 35.30 -18.24
CA ILE A 25 -11.87 35.74 -18.70
C ILE A 25 -12.93 35.42 -17.61
N GLU A 26 -13.32 36.52 -16.96
CA GLU A 26 -14.68 36.94 -16.58
C GLU A 26 -15.60 36.12 -15.65
N LYS A 27 -15.90 36.80 -14.53
CA LYS A 27 -17.19 36.77 -13.82
C LYS A 27 -18.38 36.99 -14.77
N SER A 28 -19.37 36.10 -14.74
CA SER A 28 -20.80 36.50 -14.80
C SER A 28 -21.73 35.36 -14.35
N MET A 29 -22.46 35.64 -13.26
CA MET A 29 -23.84 35.23 -12.94
C MET A 29 -24.42 33.90 -13.48
N LYS A 30 -24.79 33.00 -12.56
CA LYS A 30 -26.20 32.62 -12.21
C LYS A 30 -26.22 31.45 -11.21
N LYS A 31 -26.90 31.62 -10.07
CA LYS A 31 -27.40 30.47 -9.27
C LYS A 31 -28.56 29.83 -10.05
N PRO A 32 -28.59 28.50 -10.20
CA PRO A 32 -29.88 27.84 -9.96
C PRO A 32 -29.80 26.44 -9.32
N ARG A 33 -30.80 26.23 -8.46
CA ARG A 33 -31.59 25.02 -8.19
C ARG A 33 -30.92 23.81 -7.50
N GLN A 34 -31.34 23.63 -6.24
CA GLN A 34 -31.54 22.32 -5.62
C GLN A 34 -32.26 21.37 -6.59
N SER A 35 -31.57 20.32 -7.01
CA SER A 35 -32.19 19.11 -7.54
C SER A 35 -31.75 17.94 -6.67
N ARG A 36 -32.73 17.24 -6.10
CA ARG A 36 -32.58 15.96 -5.40
C ARG A 36 -31.60 15.05 -6.16
N ILE A 37 -30.45 14.77 -5.55
CA ILE A 37 -29.59 13.67 -6.01
C ILE A 37 -30.31 12.38 -5.58
N ARG A 38 -30.73 11.60 -6.58
CA ARG A 38 -31.14 10.22 -6.41
C ARG A 38 -29.94 9.42 -5.90
N ASP A 39 -30.20 8.53 -4.97
CA ASP A 39 -29.26 7.49 -4.53
C ASP A 39 -29.05 6.53 -5.70
N ASP A 40 -28.12 6.88 -6.59
CA ASP A 40 -27.61 5.99 -7.64
C ASP A 40 -26.37 5.27 -7.06
N SER A 41 -26.59 4.46 -6.02
CA SER A 41 -25.70 3.34 -5.65
C SER A 41 -25.82 2.20 -6.67
N ALA A 42 -25.69 2.54 -7.95
CA ALA A 42 -25.66 1.59 -9.04
C ALA A 42 -24.25 0.98 -9.13
N ASP A 43 -24.11 -0.16 -8.46
CA ASP A 43 -23.43 -1.36 -8.98
C ASP A 43 -22.07 -1.15 -9.66
N LEU A 44 -21.02 -1.08 -8.85
CA LEU A 44 -19.62 -1.21 -9.29
C LEU A 44 -19.10 -2.65 -9.07
N SER A 45 -19.95 -3.66 -9.28
CA SER A 45 -19.43 -5.02 -9.49
C SER A 45 -19.01 -5.17 -10.96
N PRO A 46 -17.78 -5.63 -11.27
CA PRO A 46 -17.46 -6.00 -12.64
C PRO A 46 -18.47 -7.05 -13.09
N SER A 47 -19.17 -6.81 -14.20
CA SER A 47 -20.19 -7.72 -14.72
C SER A 47 -19.56 -9.09 -15.01
N VAL A 48 -19.68 -10.01 -14.05
CA VAL A 48 -19.18 -11.37 -14.16
C VAL A 48 -20.01 -12.07 -15.23
N THR A 49 -19.53 -12.05 -16.47
CA THR A 49 -20.19 -12.71 -17.61
C THR A 49 -20.00 -14.24 -17.58
N TYR A 50 -19.46 -14.78 -16.49
CA TYR A 50 -19.30 -16.21 -16.24
C TYR A 50 -19.93 -16.61 -14.91
N SER A 51 -21.23 -16.93 -14.94
CA SER A 51 -21.93 -17.41 -13.75
C SER A 51 -21.49 -18.86 -13.46
N VAL A 52 -20.96 -19.10 -12.26
CA VAL A 52 -20.77 -20.45 -11.70
C VAL A 52 -21.75 -20.59 -10.54
N PRO A 53 -23.04 -20.91 -10.79
CA PRO A 53 -24.10 -20.74 -9.79
C PRO A 53 -23.85 -21.53 -8.50
N ALA A 54 -23.26 -22.73 -8.59
CA ALA A 54 -22.91 -23.53 -7.41
C ALA A 54 -21.70 -22.95 -6.64
N GLY A 55 -20.74 -22.36 -7.36
CA GLY A 55 -19.56 -21.72 -6.77
C GLY A 55 -19.97 -20.48 -5.98
N THR A 56 -20.75 -19.58 -6.60
CA THR A 56 -21.30 -18.39 -5.94
C THR A 56 -22.06 -18.76 -4.67
N LYS A 57 -23.01 -19.69 -4.76
CA LYS A 57 -23.78 -20.16 -3.59
C LYS A 57 -22.90 -20.73 -2.46
N THR A 58 -21.78 -21.36 -2.81
CA THR A 58 -20.85 -21.91 -1.82
C THR A 58 -20.15 -20.80 -1.05
N ILE A 59 -19.71 -19.75 -1.73
CA ILE A 59 -19.09 -18.58 -1.10
C ILE A 59 -20.12 -17.81 -0.25
N ASP A 60 -21.31 -17.57 -0.80
CA ASP A 60 -22.40 -16.87 -0.10
C ASP A 60 -22.74 -17.54 1.25
N VAL A 61 -22.80 -18.88 1.28
CA VAL A 61 -23.05 -19.63 2.53
C VAL A 61 -21.90 -19.46 3.53
N ILE A 62 -20.64 -19.48 3.07
CA ILE A 62 -19.48 -19.29 3.97
C ILE A 62 -19.49 -17.88 4.57
N GLU A 63 -19.74 -16.86 3.76
CA GLU A 63 -19.76 -15.45 4.20
C GLU A 63 -20.91 -15.17 5.16
N TYR A 64 -22.12 -15.68 4.87
CA TYR A 64 -23.26 -15.59 5.78
C TYR A 64 -22.94 -16.25 7.12
N MET A 65 -22.39 -17.47 7.09
CA MET A 65 -22.07 -18.21 8.31
C MET A 65 -20.93 -17.59 9.12
N ALA A 66 -20.03 -16.81 8.49
CA ALA A 66 -18.97 -16.08 9.18
C ALA A 66 -19.49 -14.93 10.04
N GLN A 67 -20.67 -14.40 9.72
CA GLN A 67 -21.33 -13.33 10.48
C GLN A 67 -22.30 -13.88 11.55
N ALA A 68 -22.65 -15.16 11.48
CA ALA A 68 -23.58 -15.79 12.41
C ALA A 68 -22.96 -15.96 13.81
N GLN A 69 -23.64 -15.43 14.84
CA GLN A 69 -23.19 -15.52 16.23
C GLN A 69 -23.56 -16.85 16.92
N ALA A 70 -24.36 -17.68 16.27
CA ALA A 70 -24.85 -18.96 16.80
C ALA A 70 -25.10 -19.96 15.66
N PRO A 71 -25.14 -21.28 15.96
CA PRO A 71 -25.43 -22.32 14.97
C PRO A 71 -26.77 -22.10 14.25
N GLN A 72 -26.75 -22.18 12.92
CA GLN A 72 -27.87 -21.84 12.04
C GLN A 72 -28.57 -23.08 11.48
N THR A 73 -29.88 -23.02 11.32
CA THR A 73 -30.70 -24.02 10.61
C THR A 73 -30.64 -23.82 9.09
N LYS A 74 -31.03 -24.85 8.33
CA LYS A 74 -31.08 -24.79 6.85
C LYS A 74 -31.97 -23.66 6.33
N SER A 75 -33.09 -23.39 7.02
CA SER A 75 -34.02 -22.32 6.68
C SER A 75 -33.45 -20.93 6.94
N GLU A 76 -32.72 -20.75 8.05
CA GLU A 76 -32.07 -19.49 8.39
C GLU A 76 -30.97 -19.17 7.38
N ILE A 77 -30.13 -20.15 7.03
CA ILE A 77 -29.08 -19.98 6.01
C ILE A 77 -29.70 -19.62 4.65
N ALA A 78 -30.74 -20.34 4.23
CA ALA A 78 -31.40 -20.10 2.95
C ALA A 78 -32.04 -18.70 2.87
N ALA A 79 -32.72 -18.27 3.94
CA ALA A 79 -33.26 -16.92 4.06
C ALA A 79 -32.16 -15.85 4.04
N GLY A 80 -31.06 -16.08 4.76
CA GLY A 80 -29.93 -15.17 4.89
C GLY A 80 -29.23 -14.83 3.57
N ILE A 81 -29.23 -15.75 2.61
CA ILE A 81 -28.63 -15.55 1.28
C ILE A 81 -29.66 -15.40 0.15
N GLY A 82 -30.95 -15.29 0.49
CA GLY A 82 -32.03 -15.11 -0.49
C GLY A 82 -32.20 -16.27 -1.48
N LYS A 83 -32.06 -17.52 -1.01
CA LYS A 83 -32.20 -18.75 -1.83
C LYS A 83 -33.23 -19.72 -1.23
N SER A 84 -33.65 -20.71 -2.01
CA SER A 84 -34.52 -21.77 -1.49
C SER A 84 -33.74 -22.79 -0.66
N ILE A 85 -34.42 -23.43 0.29
CA ILE A 85 -33.82 -24.49 1.13
C ILE A 85 -33.24 -25.62 0.28
N GLN A 86 -33.93 -26.01 -0.80
CA GLN A 86 -33.47 -27.07 -1.71
C GLN A 86 -32.17 -26.70 -2.44
N GLU A 87 -31.98 -25.42 -2.79
CA GLU A 87 -30.74 -24.95 -3.43
C GLU A 87 -29.55 -24.96 -2.47
N VAL A 88 -29.77 -24.60 -1.21
CA VAL A 88 -28.70 -24.45 -0.22
C VAL A 88 -28.36 -25.79 0.44
N TYR A 89 -29.31 -26.73 0.52
CA TYR A 89 -29.09 -28.02 1.18
C TYR A 89 -27.91 -28.79 0.59
N ARG A 90 -27.78 -28.85 -0.75
CA ARG A 90 -26.65 -29.51 -1.41
C ARG A 90 -25.31 -28.83 -1.09
N ILE A 91 -25.31 -27.51 -0.96
CA ILE A 91 -24.12 -26.72 -0.59
C ILE A 91 -23.73 -26.97 0.87
N ILE A 92 -24.69 -26.98 1.80
CA ILE A 92 -24.44 -27.29 3.21
C ILE A 92 -23.84 -28.69 3.34
N GLN A 93 -24.41 -29.69 2.67
CA GLN A 93 -23.87 -31.06 2.70
C GLN A 93 -22.45 -31.13 2.13
N LEU A 94 -22.17 -30.42 1.03
CA LEU A 94 -20.82 -30.30 0.49
C LEU A 94 -19.85 -29.69 1.51
N LEU A 95 -20.24 -28.58 2.15
CA LEU A 95 -19.40 -27.89 3.12
C LEU A 95 -19.18 -28.72 4.40
N VAL A 96 -20.17 -29.49 4.85
CA VAL A 96 -20.01 -30.45 5.95
C VAL A 96 -19.08 -31.59 5.55
N ALA A 97 -19.27 -32.20 4.37
CA ALA A 97 -18.41 -33.29 3.89
C ALA A 97 -16.95 -32.83 3.67
N ARG A 98 -16.78 -31.57 3.28
CA ARG A 98 -15.47 -30.93 3.15
C ARG A 98 -14.95 -30.39 4.49
N GLY A 99 -15.69 -30.51 5.58
CA GLY A 99 -15.30 -30.10 6.92
C GLY A 99 -15.18 -28.58 7.11
N TYR A 100 -15.86 -27.77 6.30
CA TYR A 100 -15.99 -26.33 6.50
C TYR A 100 -17.11 -25.98 7.48
N LEU A 101 -18.20 -26.76 7.48
CA LEU A 101 -19.28 -26.68 8.47
C LEU A 101 -19.26 -27.89 9.39
N VAL A 102 -19.64 -27.68 10.65
CA VAL A 102 -19.96 -28.75 11.61
C VAL A 102 -21.47 -28.85 11.73
N SER A 103 -21.98 -30.08 11.83
CA SER A 103 -23.40 -30.32 12.07
C SER A 103 -23.63 -30.57 13.56
N GLU A 104 -24.57 -29.84 14.14
CA GLU A 104 -24.99 -29.91 15.54
C GLU A 104 -26.46 -30.34 15.62
N ASP A 105 -26.95 -30.62 16.83
CA ASP A 105 -28.35 -30.99 17.11
C ASP A 105 -28.88 -32.08 16.16
N ASN A 106 -28.17 -33.20 16.03
CA ASN A 106 -28.53 -34.33 15.18
C ASN A 106 -28.76 -33.98 13.69
N GLY A 107 -28.11 -32.95 13.15
CA GLY A 107 -28.28 -32.59 11.73
C GLY A 107 -29.13 -31.35 11.47
N ASN A 108 -29.61 -30.70 12.53
CA ASN A 108 -30.57 -29.62 12.41
C ASN A 108 -29.93 -28.23 12.42
N ARG A 109 -28.77 -28.08 13.06
CA ARG A 109 -28.00 -26.84 13.12
C ARG A 109 -26.60 -27.01 12.55
N PHE A 110 -26.05 -25.92 12.03
CA PHE A 110 -24.74 -25.88 11.40
C PHE A 110 -23.95 -24.69 11.92
N SER A 111 -22.66 -24.88 12.15
CA SER A 111 -21.71 -23.83 12.55
C SER A 111 -20.48 -23.88 11.66
N LEU A 112 -19.76 -22.77 11.54
CA LEU A 112 -18.44 -22.79 10.90
C LEU A 112 -17.45 -23.59 11.75
N SER A 113 -16.73 -24.48 11.09
CA SER A 113 -15.63 -25.23 11.71
C SER A 113 -14.36 -24.38 11.81
N MET A 114 -13.37 -24.90 12.55
CA MET A 114 -12.03 -24.34 12.58
C MET A 114 -11.20 -24.58 11.30
N LYS A 115 -11.76 -25.22 10.28
CA LYS A 115 -11.04 -25.48 9.03
C LYS A 115 -10.70 -24.20 8.27
N LEU A 116 -11.55 -23.18 8.29
CA LEU A 116 -11.22 -21.90 7.66
C LEU A 116 -10.03 -21.25 8.37
N PHE A 117 -10.03 -21.26 9.70
CA PHE A 117 -8.90 -20.78 10.49
C PHE A 117 -7.62 -21.57 10.18
N SER A 118 -7.68 -22.90 10.12
CA SER A 118 -6.49 -23.71 9.81
C SER A 118 -5.99 -23.48 8.38
N LEU A 119 -6.87 -23.29 7.40
CA LEU A 119 -6.49 -22.95 6.03
C LEU A 119 -5.80 -21.59 5.95
N VAL A 120 -6.34 -20.57 6.62
CA VAL A 120 -5.71 -19.25 6.75
C VAL A 120 -4.36 -19.36 7.47
N HIS A 121 -4.25 -20.23 8.47
CA HIS A 121 -2.99 -20.43 9.21
C HIS A 121 -1.96 -21.28 8.44
N THR A 122 -2.40 -22.07 7.45
CA THR A 122 -1.51 -22.77 6.50
C THR A 122 -1.11 -21.89 5.32
N MET A 123 -1.88 -20.83 5.04
CA MET A 123 -1.35 -19.75 4.22
C MET A 123 -0.17 -19.13 4.99
N PRO A 124 0.97 -18.83 4.35
CA PRO A 124 2.10 -18.16 5.00
C PRO A 124 1.80 -16.76 5.58
N SER A 125 0.52 -16.35 5.65
CA SER A 125 0.00 -14.98 5.74
C SER A 125 0.12 -14.31 7.10
N VAL A 126 0.99 -14.78 8.00
CA VAL A 126 1.58 -13.88 9.00
C VAL A 126 3.05 -14.27 9.23
N ARG A 127 3.85 -14.32 8.15
CA ARG A 127 5.28 -14.09 8.36
C ARG A 127 5.43 -12.74 9.04
N SER A 128 6.31 -12.64 10.04
CA SER A 128 6.63 -11.33 10.59
C SER A 128 7.09 -10.44 9.42
N LEU A 129 6.66 -9.18 9.41
CA LEU A 129 7.02 -8.22 8.35
C LEU A 129 8.54 -8.20 8.10
N SER A 130 9.33 -8.35 9.18
CA SER A 130 10.78 -8.52 9.12
C SER A 130 11.19 -9.79 8.35
N GLU A 131 10.64 -10.97 8.65
CA GLU A 131 10.95 -12.21 7.91
C GLU A 131 10.53 -12.16 6.44
N ALA A 132 9.34 -11.60 6.16
CA ALA A 132 8.83 -11.46 4.79
C ALA A 132 9.72 -10.55 3.93
N SER A 133 10.34 -9.54 4.54
CA SER A 133 11.13 -8.54 3.83
C SER A 133 12.58 -8.93 3.53
N VAL A 134 13.23 -9.77 4.34
CA VAL A 134 14.67 -10.07 4.23
C VAL A 134 15.05 -10.61 2.84
N GLY A 135 14.25 -11.53 2.28
CA GLY A 135 14.53 -12.13 0.97
C GLY A 135 14.47 -11.11 -0.18
N PRO A 136 13.32 -10.45 -0.40
CA PRO A 136 13.17 -9.40 -1.41
C PRO A 136 14.19 -8.26 -1.26
N MET A 137 14.38 -7.73 -0.05
CA MET A 137 15.33 -6.65 0.21
C MET A 137 16.77 -7.06 -0.12
N ARG A 138 17.17 -8.30 0.17
CA ARG A 138 18.53 -8.79 -0.13
C ARG A 138 18.80 -8.89 -1.62
N ARG A 139 17.83 -9.38 -2.40
CA ARG A 139 17.93 -9.41 -3.86
C ARG A 139 17.99 -8.01 -4.43
N LEU A 140 17.09 -7.13 -3.99
CA LEU A 140 17.07 -5.73 -4.39
C LEU A 140 18.42 -5.05 -4.14
N ALA A 141 18.93 -5.10 -2.91
CA ALA A 141 20.20 -4.46 -2.54
C ALA A 141 21.39 -4.96 -3.39
N SER A 142 21.39 -6.25 -3.71
CA SER A 142 22.42 -6.86 -4.57
C SER A 142 22.27 -6.47 -6.04
N GLU A 143 21.05 -6.35 -6.54
CA GLU A 143 20.74 -5.95 -7.92
C GLU A 143 21.10 -4.48 -8.18
N VAL A 144 20.70 -3.59 -7.27
CA VAL A 144 20.88 -2.14 -7.43
C VAL A 144 22.21 -1.62 -6.85
N ASN A 145 22.96 -2.46 -6.14
CA ASN A 145 24.18 -2.08 -5.39
C ASN A 145 23.97 -0.94 -4.38
N GLN A 146 22.77 -0.79 -3.84
CA GLN A 146 22.42 0.21 -2.83
C GLN A 146 21.92 -0.48 -1.57
N SER A 147 22.00 0.19 -0.43
CA SER A 147 21.32 -0.29 0.77
C SER A 147 19.81 -0.08 0.64
N CYS A 148 19.03 -0.81 1.43
CA CYS A 148 17.61 -0.52 1.59
C CYS A 148 17.17 -0.79 3.03
N HIS A 149 16.10 -0.14 3.45
CA HIS A 149 15.52 -0.34 4.77
C HIS A 149 13.99 -0.42 4.67
N LEU A 150 13.41 -1.12 5.65
CA LEU A 150 11.98 -1.18 5.85
C LEU A 150 11.63 -0.39 7.11
N GLY A 151 10.72 0.57 6.96
CA GLY A 151 10.24 1.39 8.05
C GLY A 151 8.76 1.17 8.34
N VAL A 152 8.38 1.32 9.60
CA VAL A 152 6.98 1.37 10.04
C VAL A 152 6.72 2.69 10.74
N LEU A 153 5.45 3.07 10.85
CA LEU A 153 5.05 4.24 11.61
C LEU A 153 4.85 3.86 13.08
N TRP A 154 5.61 4.49 13.97
CA TRP A 154 5.44 4.39 15.42
C TRP A 154 5.14 5.79 15.95
N ASP A 155 3.91 6.02 16.41
CA ASP A 155 3.37 7.35 16.72
C ASP A 155 3.51 8.32 15.53
N ALA A 156 4.28 9.40 15.69
CA ALA A 156 4.58 10.39 14.65
C ALA A 156 6.00 10.24 14.08
N GLU A 157 6.60 9.06 14.23
CA GLU A 157 7.98 8.77 13.85
C GLU A 157 8.08 7.56 12.92
N LEU A 158 9.04 7.62 12.03
CA LEU A 158 9.55 6.46 11.31
C LEU A 158 10.36 5.60 12.27
N LEU A 159 10.12 4.28 12.32
CA LEU A 159 10.97 3.30 12.98
C LEU A 159 11.50 2.29 11.95
N VAL A 160 12.81 2.15 11.84
CA VAL A 160 13.44 1.15 10.95
C VAL A 160 13.41 -0.23 11.60
N VAL A 161 12.73 -1.19 10.96
CA VAL A 161 12.50 -2.56 11.48
C VAL A 161 13.20 -3.66 10.69
N SER A 162 13.76 -3.32 9.52
CA SER A 162 14.62 -4.20 8.73
C SER A 162 15.58 -3.35 7.89
N GLN A 163 16.78 -3.87 7.64
CA GLN A 163 17.83 -3.19 6.88
C GLN A 163 18.68 -4.23 6.14
N ILE A 164 19.00 -3.94 4.88
CA ILE A 164 20.05 -4.64 4.14
C ILE A 164 21.08 -3.63 3.64
N ASN A 165 22.36 -3.89 3.90
CA ASN A 165 23.46 -3.09 3.41
C ASN A 165 23.72 -3.32 1.91
N SER A 166 24.25 -2.30 1.25
CA SER A 166 24.82 -2.46 -0.09
C SER A 166 25.96 -3.48 -0.04
N PRO A 167 26.16 -4.29 -1.10
CA PRO A 167 27.31 -5.17 -1.22
C PRO A 167 28.63 -4.42 -1.47
N LEU A 168 28.61 -3.09 -1.66
CA LEU A 168 29.80 -2.30 -1.94
C LEU A 168 30.54 -1.88 -0.67
N ASN A 169 31.88 -1.79 -0.77
CA ASN A 169 32.76 -1.35 0.32
C ASN A 169 32.48 0.06 0.83
N MET A 170 31.91 0.93 -0.01
CA MET A 170 31.52 2.28 0.34
C MET A 170 30.03 2.43 0.05
N SER A 171 29.25 2.63 1.11
CA SER A 171 27.79 2.75 1.02
C SER A 171 27.24 3.64 2.12
N TYR A 172 26.05 4.17 1.87
CA TYR A 172 25.23 4.85 2.86
C TYR A 172 24.10 3.91 3.27
N SER A 173 23.76 3.87 4.56
CA SER A 173 22.66 3.06 5.08
C SER A 173 22.04 3.69 6.33
N VAL A 174 20.78 3.34 6.60
CA VAL A 174 20.07 3.73 7.82
C VAL A 174 20.03 2.54 8.75
N ALA A 175 20.46 2.72 10.01
CA ALA A 175 20.59 1.64 10.96
C ALA A 175 19.24 1.04 11.37
N LEU A 176 19.21 -0.29 11.59
CA LEU A 176 18.10 -0.97 12.26
C LEU A 176 17.81 -0.32 13.63
N GLY A 177 16.53 -0.07 13.92
CA GLY A 177 16.07 0.58 15.16
C GLY A 177 16.19 2.10 15.17
N ALA A 178 16.73 2.72 14.12
CA ALA A 178 16.78 4.18 14.01
C ALA A 178 15.35 4.77 13.95
N ARG A 179 15.20 5.95 14.56
CA ARG A 179 13.94 6.71 14.63
C ARG A 179 14.13 8.12 14.10
N PHE A 180 13.15 8.58 13.34
CA PHE A 180 13.13 9.94 12.76
C PHE A 180 11.71 10.52 12.80
N PRO A 181 11.53 11.83 12.98
CA PRO A 181 10.24 12.46 12.78
C PRO A 181 9.70 12.12 11.38
N ALA A 182 8.45 11.63 11.30
CA ALA A 182 7.93 11.11 10.03
C ALA A 182 7.91 12.17 8.92
N HIS A 183 7.64 13.42 9.28
CA HIS A 183 7.58 14.55 8.35
C HIS A 183 8.94 14.97 7.78
N GLU A 184 10.05 14.56 8.38
CA GLU A 184 11.41 14.86 7.93
C GLU A 184 11.98 13.80 6.98
N THR A 185 11.21 12.75 6.66
CA THR A 185 11.69 11.62 5.85
C THR A 185 10.71 11.26 4.73
N SER A 186 11.24 10.91 3.55
CA SER A 186 10.44 10.34 2.46
C SER A 186 9.64 9.12 2.89
N SER A 187 10.28 8.21 3.64
CA SER A 187 9.66 7.04 4.22
C SER A 187 8.46 7.40 5.11
N GLY A 188 8.63 8.37 6.01
CA GLY A 188 7.57 8.83 6.90
C GLY A 188 6.43 9.52 6.16
N LEU A 189 6.71 10.29 5.11
CA LEU A 189 5.68 10.91 4.28
C LEU A 189 4.82 9.88 3.54
N VAL A 190 5.42 8.81 3.01
CA VAL A 190 4.69 7.66 2.43
C VAL A 190 3.81 6.97 3.47
N LEU A 191 4.34 6.75 4.67
CA LEU A 191 3.56 6.16 5.77
C LEU A 191 2.38 7.04 6.17
N LEU A 192 2.59 8.36 6.30
CA LEU A 192 1.53 9.33 6.63
C LEU A 192 0.47 9.39 5.53
N ALA A 193 0.87 9.40 4.26
CA ALA A 193 -0.03 9.44 3.11
C ALA A 193 -0.93 8.20 2.98
N GLY A 194 -0.52 7.07 3.57
CA GLY A 194 -1.29 5.82 3.60
C GLY A 194 -2.20 5.66 4.81
N LEU A 195 -2.35 6.68 5.67
CA LEU A 195 -3.22 6.62 6.84
C LEU A 195 -4.66 7.00 6.52
N GLU A 196 -5.59 6.43 7.29
CA GLU A 196 -6.97 6.90 7.35
C GLU A 196 -7.03 8.39 7.74
N PRO A 197 -7.94 9.19 7.14
CA PRO A 197 -7.97 10.65 7.32
C PRO A 197 -7.99 11.10 8.79
N GLN A 198 -8.76 10.43 9.65
CA GLN A 198 -8.86 10.79 11.07
C GLN A 198 -7.58 10.44 11.85
N ARG A 199 -6.82 9.43 11.41
CA ARG A 199 -5.51 9.11 12.01
C ARG A 199 -4.44 10.06 11.50
N LEU A 200 -4.46 10.41 10.22
CA LEU A 200 -3.57 11.39 9.63
C LEU A 200 -3.68 12.74 10.35
N GLU A 201 -4.88 13.29 10.48
CA GLU A 201 -5.07 14.60 11.13
C GLU A 201 -4.60 14.61 12.59
N ARG A 202 -4.82 13.52 13.34
CA ARG A 202 -4.30 13.39 14.71
C ARG A 202 -2.78 13.44 14.76
N LEU A 203 -2.09 12.78 13.84
CA LEU A 203 -0.63 12.80 13.80
C LEU A 203 -0.09 14.12 13.28
N LEU A 204 -0.75 14.75 12.32
CA LEU A 204 -0.38 16.08 11.83
C LEU A 204 -0.50 17.13 12.95
N ALA A 205 -1.54 17.07 13.79
CA ALA A 205 -1.64 17.93 14.97
C ALA A 205 -0.49 17.70 15.98
N ILE A 206 -0.05 16.45 16.17
CA ILE A 206 1.12 16.15 17.01
C ILE A 206 2.39 16.71 16.39
N ILE A 207 2.57 16.57 15.07
CA ILE A 207 3.71 17.12 14.34
C ILE A 207 3.71 18.65 14.45
N GLU A 208 2.59 19.30 14.18
CA GLU A 208 2.38 20.75 14.28
C GLU A 208 2.76 21.28 15.67
N SER A 209 2.35 20.58 16.74
CA SER A 209 2.70 20.97 18.12
C SER A 209 4.21 20.94 18.42
N ARG A 210 5.01 20.27 17.59
CA ARG A 210 6.47 20.16 17.70
C ARG A 210 7.21 21.07 16.71
N MET A 211 6.49 21.69 15.76
CA MET A 211 7.07 22.58 14.75
C MET A 211 7.13 24.02 15.25
N HIS A 212 8.06 24.79 14.69
CA HIS A 212 8.31 26.17 15.11
C HIS A 212 7.50 27.21 14.30
N THR A 213 6.98 26.85 13.12
CA THR A 213 6.22 27.78 12.27
C THR A 213 5.03 27.11 11.57
N GLU A 214 3.98 27.89 11.26
CA GLU A 214 2.80 27.44 10.50
C GLU A 214 3.12 27.12 9.01
N GLU A 215 4.15 27.76 8.45
CA GLU A 215 4.59 27.49 7.07
C GLU A 215 5.14 26.07 6.91
N ASP A 216 5.79 25.55 7.96
CA ASP A 216 6.37 24.21 7.96
C ASP A 216 5.29 23.12 7.92
N ILE A 217 4.20 23.26 8.68
CA ILE A 217 3.13 22.24 8.69
C ILE A 217 2.34 22.21 7.38
N GLU A 218 2.10 23.36 6.76
CA GLU A 218 1.40 23.41 5.46
C GLU A 218 2.26 22.77 4.35
N ASN A 219 3.58 22.92 4.41
CA ASN A 219 4.49 22.21 3.52
C ASN A 219 4.45 20.69 3.74
N VAL A 220 4.39 20.23 4.99
CA VAL A 220 4.20 18.80 5.30
C VAL A 220 2.88 18.29 4.72
N ARG A 221 1.78 19.03 4.90
CA ARG A 221 0.46 18.67 4.35
C ARG A 221 0.49 18.54 2.82
N LYS A 222 1.12 19.49 2.13
CA LYS A 222 1.31 19.44 0.68
C LYS A 222 2.09 18.21 0.24
N HIS A 223 3.20 17.90 0.91
CA HIS A 223 3.99 16.70 0.59
C HIS A 223 3.20 15.41 0.82
N VAL A 224 2.46 15.31 1.93
CA VAL A 224 1.62 14.13 2.20
C VAL A 224 0.54 13.99 1.13
N ALA A 225 -0.13 15.08 0.74
CA ALA A 225 -1.15 15.07 -0.30
C ALA A 225 -0.59 14.65 -1.67
N GLU A 226 0.61 15.13 -2.02
CA GLU A 226 1.31 14.74 -3.23
C GLU A 226 1.61 13.24 -3.25
N VAL A 227 2.18 12.71 -2.16
CA VAL A 227 2.51 11.29 -2.03
C VAL A 227 1.25 10.43 -2.03
N SER A 228 0.16 10.89 -1.41
CA SER A 228 -1.13 10.19 -1.43
C SER A 228 -1.69 10.07 -2.86
N ARG A 229 -1.54 11.12 -3.68
CA ARG A 229 -1.96 11.11 -5.09
C ARG A 229 -1.09 10.20 -5.97
N VAL A 230 0.22 10.16 -5.72
CA VAL A 230 1.19 9.41 -6.55
C VAL A 230 1.34 7.95 -6.10
N GLY A 231 1.09 7.65 -4.82
CA GLY A 231 1.18 6.32 -4.23
C GLY A 231 2.60 5.86 -3.85
N HIS A 232 3.61 6.70 -4.07
CA HIS A 232 5.01 6.48 -3.68
C HIS A 232 5.74 7.82 -3.60
N ASP A 233 7.00 7.80 -3.15
CA ASP A 233 7.81 9.01 -3.06
C ASP A 233 9.20 8.83 -3.69
N LEU A 234 9.57 9.78 -4.54
CA LEU A 234 10.89 9.86 -5.18
C LEU A 234 11.37 11.30 -5.14
N ARG A 235 12.26 11.62 -4.19
CA ARG A 235 12.72 13.01 -3.99
C ARG A 235 14.15 13.10 -3.45
N PRO A 236 14.83 14.24 -3.62
CA PRO A 236 16.04 14.54 -2.86
C PRO A 236 15.79 14.39 -1.36
N SER A 237 16.75 13.78 -0.66
CA SER A 237 16.62 13.55 0.78
C SER A 237 16.52 14.87 1.53
N LEU A 238 15.50 14.96 2.38
CA LEU A 238 15.26 16.12 3.25
C LEU A 238 16.36 16.28 4.31
N MET A 239 17.10 15.20 4.62
CA MET A 239 18.10 15.18 5.69
C MET A 239 19.54 15.12 5.17
N VAL A 240 19.78 14.50 4.01
CA VAL A 240 21.14 14.19 3.56
C VAL A 240 21.37 14.68 2.12
N PRO A 241 22.11 15.79 1.94
CA PRO A 241 22.45 16.29 0.61
C PRO A 241 23.13 15.22 -0.25
N GLY A 242 22.75 15.15 -1.53
CA GLY A 242 23.30 14.20 -2.49
C GLY A 242 22.66 12.80 -2.48
N ILE A 243 21.75 12.51 -1.55
CA ILE A 243 20.92 11.30 -1.56
C ILE A 243 19.57 11.63 -2.24
N THR A 244 19.08 10.74 -3.09
CA THR A 244 17.68 10.73 -3.53
C THR A 244 16.98 9.54 -2.88
N ASN A 245 15.92 9.76 -2.13
CA ASN A 245 15.16 8.67 -1.53
C ASN A 245 14.16 8.12 -2.53
N ILE A 246 14.07 6.80 -2.60
CA ILE A 246 13.08 6.04 -3.37
C ILE A 246 12.27 5.24 -2.36
N SER A 247 11.01 5.59 -2.15
CA SER A 247 10.17 5.02 -1.10
C SER A 247 8.86 4.49 -1.67
N TYR A 248 8.59 3.20 -1.47
CA TYR A 248 7.37 2.53 -1.90
C TYR A 248 6.62 1.91 -0.71
N PRO A 249 5.29 2.06 -0.64
CA PRO A 249 4.49 1.45 0.43
C PRO A 249 4.50 -0.08 0.31
N VAL A 250 4.41 -0.73 1.46
CA VAL A 250 4.13 -2.15 1.60
C VAL A 250 2.75 -2.30 2.23
N PHE A 251 1.86 -3.01 1.52
CA PHE A 251 0.46 -3.14 1.90
C PHE A 251 0.18 -4.44 2.66
N GLY A 252 -0.80 -4.37 3.56
CA GLY A 252 -1.37 -5.52 4.25
C GLY A 252 -2.56 -6.12 3.53
N LEU A 253 -3.19 -7.11 4.16
CA LEU A 253 -4.31 -7.87 3.59
C LEU A 253 -5.50 -6.98 3.17
N HIS A 254 -5.76 -5.91 3.91
CA HIS A 254 -6.91 -5.03 3.68
C HIS A 254 -6.55 -3.77 2.87
N GLY A 255 -5.34 -3.71 2.31
CA GLY A 255 -4.84 -2.58 1.53
C GLY A 255 -4.33 -1.41 2.38
N GLU A 256 -4.23 -1.59 3.70
CA GLU A 256 -3.59 -0.64 4.59
C GLU A 256 -2.08 -0.59 4.36
N THR A 257 -1.47 0.60 4.45
CA THR A 257 -0.02 0.74 4.41
C THR A 257 0.59 0.27 5.73
N LEU A 258 1.17 -0.93 5.73
CA LEU A 258 1.83 -1.54 6.90
C LEU A 258 3.23 -0.97 7.13
N ALA A 259 3.95 -0.72 6.05
CA ALA A 259 5.36 -0.34 6.08
C ALA A 259 5.74 0.42 4.81
N VAL A 260 7.00 0.83 4.73
CA VAL A 260 7.59 1.46 3.55
C VAL A 260 8.97 0.87 3.29
N LEU A 261 9.21 0.44 2.06
CA LEU A 261 10.53 0.04 1.58
C LEU A 261 11.22 1.27 0.99
N THR A 262 12.43 1.57 1.46
CA THR A 262 13.17 2.75 0.99
C THR A 262 14.61 2.44 0.62
N ILE A 263 15.04 2.96 -0.54
CA ILE A 263 16.44 3.03 -0.96
C ILE A 263 16.91 4.48 -0.84
N PRO A 264 17.89 4.78 0.04
CA PRO A 264 18.60 6.05 0.00
C PRO A 264 19.61 6.02 -1.14
N PHE A 265 19.16 6.33 -2.36
CA PHE A 265 19.96 6.21 -3.57
C PHE A 265 21.10 7.24 -3.57
N LEU A 266 22.33 6.74 -3.55
CA LEU A 266 23.54 7.53 -3.74
C LEU A 266 24.07 7.30 -5.14
N ALA A 267 24.12 8.35 -5.95
CA ALA A 267 24.69 8.29 -7.29
C ALA A 267 26.22 8.10 -7.21
N ILE A 268 26.68 6.88 -7.45
CA ILE A 268 28.10 6.54 -7.53
C ILE A 268 28.39 5.91 -8.89
N LYS A 269 29.64 6.04 -9.38
CA LYS A 269 30.06 5.46 -10.67
C LYS A 269 29.88 3.94 -10.76
N ARG A 270 29.81 3.26 -9.61
CA ARG A 270 29.63 1.81 -9.50
C ARG A 270 28.17 1.37 -9.33
N SER A 271 27.21 2.29 -9.30
CA SER A 271 25.79 1.91 -9.31
C SER A 271 25.49 1.15 -10.60
N THR A 272 24.93 -0.05 -10.45
CA THR A 272 24.58 -0.92 -11.58
C THR A 272 23.39 -0.38 -12.37
N LEU A 273 22.45 0.24 -11.66
CA LEU A 273 21.21 0.76 -12.25
C LEU A 273 21.11 2.29 -12.04
N PRO A 274 20.65 3.05 -13.05
CA PRO A 274 20.23 4.43 -12.88
C PRO A 274 19.05 4.56 -11.90
N LEU A 275 18.79 5.79 -11.45
CA LEU A 275 17.74 6.11 -10.49
C LEU A 275 16.37 5.49 -10.88
N GLN A 276 15.95 5.65 -12.13
CA GLN A 276 14.63 5.19 -12.57
C GLN A 276 14.50 3.66 -12.61
N GLN A 277 15.55 2.96 -13.03
CA GLN A 277 15.56 1.50 -13.01
C GLN A 277 15.61 0.96 -11.57
N THR A 278 16.32 1.68 -10.68
CA THR A 278 16.33 1.38 -9.25
C THR A 278 14.94 1.57 -8.64
N ALA A 279 14.19 2.59 -9.07
CA ALA A 279 12.82 2.82 -8.62
C ALA A 279 11.86 1.70 -9.04
N ILE A 280 11.99 1.20 -10.27
CA ILE A 280 11.21 0.04 -10.74
C ILE A 280 11.52 -1.21 -9.93
N ALA A 281 12.81 -1.50 -9.69
CA ALA A 281 13.23 -2.65 -8.88
C ALA A 281 12.72 -2.54 -7.43
N ALA A 282 12.76 -1.35 -6.84
CA ALA A 282 12.21 -1.09 -5.51
C ALA A 282 10.70 -1.32 -5.45
N SER A 283 9.96 -0.87 -6.48
CA SER A 283 8.52 -1.12 -6.60
C SER A 283 8.21 -2.62 -6.63
N HIS A 284 8.90 -3.40 -7.46
CA HIS A 284 8.72 -4.85 -7.54
C HIS A 284 9.01 -5.53 -6.19
N ALA A 285 10.08 -5.14 -5.51
CA ALA A 285 10.41 -5.67 -4.18
C ALA A 285 9.33 -5.33 -3.14
N ALA A 286 8.82 -4.09 -3.12
CA ALA A 286 7.74 -3.71 -2.21
C ALA A 286 6.44 -4.49 -2.49
N GLN A 287 6.13 -4.75 -3.76
CA GLN A 287 5.00 -5.59 -4.16
C GLN A 287 5.18 -7.04 -3.72
N GLU A 288 6.38 -7.61 -3.86
CA GLU A 288 6.67 -8.98 -3.39
C GLU A 288 6.48 -9.09 -1.87
N ILE A 289 6.95 -8.09 -1.11
CA ILE A 289 6.74 -8.04 0.34
C ILE A 289 5.24 -7.94 0.64
N SER A 290 4.51 -7.06 -0.06
CA SER A 290 3.05 -6.91 0.13
C SER A 290 2.29 -8.22 -0.13
N GLN A 291 2.66 -8.96 -1.18
CA GLN A 291 2.08 -10.28 -1.47
C GLN A 291 2.36 -11.28 -0.35
N ALA A 292 3.57 -11.28 0.22
CA ALA A 292 3.90 -12.10 1.37
C ALA A 292 3.11 -11.70 2.64
N MET A 293 2.67 -10.44 2.74
CA MET A 293 1.77 -9.94 3.78
C MET A 293 0.27 -10.17 3.48
N GLY A 294 -0.06 -10.84 2.37
CA GLY A 294 -1.43 -11.19 2.01
C GLY A 294 -2.13 -10.18 1.08
N TYR A 295 -1.45 -9.15 0.58
CA TYR A 295 -2.05 -8.20 -0.35
C TYR A 295 -2.41 -8.88 -1.70
N PRO A 296 -3.66 -8.78 -2.19
CA PRO A 296 -4.08 -9.53 -3.37
C PRO A 296 -3.48 -9.02 -4.68
N LEU A 297 -3.07 -9.95 -5.56
CA LEU A 297 -2.47 -9.68 -6.88
C LEU A 297 -3.33 -8.84 -7.85
N HIS A 298 -4.67 -8.77 -7.69
CA HIS A 298 -5.55 -8.07 -8.63
C HIS A 298 -5.56 -6.54 -8.44
N PHE A 299 -5.17 -6.03 -7.27
CA PHE A 299 -5.06 -4.59 -7.02
C PHE A 299 -3.76 -3.97 -7.58
N LEU A 300 -2.77 -4.78 -7.95
CA LEU A 300 -1.49 -4.31 -8.50
C LEU A 300 -1.56 -3.89 -9.97
N LYS A 301 -2.63 -4.27 -10.69
CA LYS A 301 -2.80 -3.97 -12.12
C LYS A 301 -3.32 -2.55 -12.40
N SER A 302 -3.84 -1.82 -11.42
CA SER A 302 -4.32 -0.45 -11.61
C SER A 302 -3.20 0.60 -11.57
N VAL A 303 -2.02 0.27 -11.04
CA VAL A 303 -0.89 1.23 -10.86
C VAL A 303 0.10 1.18 -12.03
N SER A 304 0.11 0.12 -12.84
CA SER A 304 1.04 -0.05 -13.97
C SER A 304 0.48 0.36 -15.34
N GLY A 305 -0.72 0.94 -15.38
CA GLY A 305 -1.47 1.22 -16.60
C GLY A 305 -1.61 2.71 -16.93
N SER A 306 -0.50 3.38 -17.24
CA SER A 306 -0.53 4.59 -18.06
C SER A 306 0.75 4.66 -18.88
N SER A 307 0.74 3.91 -19.99
CA SER A 307 1.72 4.02 -21.07
C SER A 307 1.57 5.34 -21.81
#